data_AF-A0A7S4K4T7-F1
#
_entry.id   AF-A0A7S4K4T7-F1
#
_cell.length_a   1.000
_cell.length_b   1.000
_cell.length_c   1.000
_cell.angle_alpha   90.00
_cell.angle_beta   90.00
_cell.angle_gamma   90.00
#
_symmetry.space_group_name_H-M   'P 1'
#
loop_
_entity.id
_entity.type
_entity.pdbx_description
1 polymer ?
#
loop_
_entity_poly.entity_id
_entity_poly.type
_entity_poly.pdbx_seq_one_letter_code
_entity_poly.pdbx_strand_id
1 'polypeptide(L)'
;QQARLEIEDLADGFDLSETLTRARFEELNTDLFKKTMGPVSRVMEDADLSKSEIDEIVLVGGSTRIPKVQSLISEYFGGKEPSKGINPDEAVAYGAAVQGGILSGEGGDATSEILLLDVTPLSQGIETVGGVMTKLINRGTTIPTKKSQTFST
;
A
#
# COMPACT_ATOMS: atom_id res chain seq x y z
N GLN A 1 -18.57 -5.68 18.82
CA GLN A 1 -17.34 -5.99 19.58
C GLN A 1 -16.92 -4.75 20.35
N GLN A 2 -16.41 -4.94 21.57
CA GLN A 2 -15.92 -3.87 22.43
C GLN A 2 -14.64 -4.33 23.13
N ALA A 3 -13.78 -3.39 23.49
CA ALA A 3 -12.59 -3.61 24.29
C ALA A 3 -12.66 -2.70 25.53
N ARG A 4 -12.21 -3.22 26.67
CA ARG A 4 -12.13 -2.44 27.91
C ARG A 4 -10.70 -1.93 28.06
N LEU A 5 -10.56 -0.65 28.38
CA LEU A 5 -9.30 0.01 28.70
C LEU A 5 -9.29 0.27 30.20
N GLU A 6 -8.41 -0.42 30.91
CA GLU A 6 -8.17 -0.24 32.34
C GLU A 6 -6.71 0.19 32.52
N ILE A 7 -6.51 1.34 33.15
CA ILE A 7 -5.18 1.88 33.50
C ILE A 7 -5.25 2.37 34.93
N GLU A 8 -4.51 1.73 35.82
CA GLU A 8 -4.35 2.16 37.21
C GLU A 8 -3.41 3.38 37.29
N ASP A 9 -3.70 4.31 38.20
CA ASP A 9 -2.93 5.53 38.46
C ASP A 9 -2.49 6.27 37.17
N LEU A 10 -3.47 6.54 36.29
CA LEU A 10 -3.22 7.23 35.02
C LEU A 10 -2.69 8.66 35.25
N ALA A 11 -3.25 9.37 36.23
CA ALA A 11 -2.80 10.71 36.61
C ALA A 11 -3.26 11.08 38.03
N ASP A 12 -2.34 11.53 38.89
CA ASP A 12 -2.63 12.04 40.24
C ASP A 12 -3.52 11.10 41.09
N GLY A 13 -3.31 9.78 41.00
CA GLY A 13 -4.12 8.77 41.70
C GLY A 13 -5.46 8.45 41.03
N PHE A 14 -5.73 8.95 39.82
CA PHE A 14 -6.92 8.63 39.05
C PHE A 14 -6.76 7.35 38.23
N ASP A 15 -7.60 6.36 38.50
CA ASP A 15 -7.73 5.15 37.67
C ASP A 15 -8.66 5.40 36.48
N LEU A 16 -8.23 5.01 35.28
CA LEU A 16 -9.07 5.03 34.08
C LEU A 16 -9.68 3.65 33.84
N SER A 17 -11.01 3.57 33.74
CA SER A 17 -11.73 2.37 33.29
C SER A 17 -12.79 2.74 32.27
N GLU A 18 -12.47 2.60 30.98
CA GLU A 18 -13.34 2.98 29.87
C GLU A 18 -13.61 1.79 28.92
N THR A 19 -14.66 1.90 28.11
CA THR A 19 -14.97 0.89 27.08
C THR A 19 -14.97 1.52 25.70
N LEU A 20 -14.13 1.00 24.79
CA LEU A 20 -14.11 1.39 23.39
C LEU A 20 -14.85 0.36 22.55
N THR A 21 -15.95 0.79 21.94
CA THR A 21 -16.67 -0.05 20.97
C THR A 21 -16.01 0.03 19.59
N ARG A 22 -16.16 -1.03 18.78
CA ARG A 22 -15.70 -1.00 17.39
C ARG A 22 -16.32 0.16 16.60
N ALA A 23 -17.61 0.41 16.79
CA ALA A 23 -18.32 1.51 16.12
C ALA A 23 -17.67 2.86 16.44
N ARG A 24 -17.31 3.10 17.72
CA ARG A 24 -16.64 4.33 18.12
C ARG A 24 -15.23 4.43 17.53
N PHE A 25 -14.45 3.35 17.53
CA PHE A 25 -13.13 3.32 16.88
C PHE A 25 -13.23 3.64 15.39
N GLU A 26 -14.22 3.07 14.69
CA GLU A 26 -14.43 3.31 13.27
C GLU A 26 -14.88 4.75 13.00
N GLU A 27 -15.76 5.29 13.84
CA GLU A 27 -16.20 6.68 13.78
C GLU A 27 -15.01 7.65 13.92
N LEU A 28 -14.16 7.44 14.94
CA LEU A 28 -12.98 8.28 15.21
C LEU A 28 -11.97 8.29 14.05
N ASN A 29 -11.92 7.23 13.24
CA ASN A 29 -10.96 7.06 12.15
C ASN A 29 -11.61 7.11 10.76
N THR A 30 -12.89 7.50 10.66
CA THR A 30 -13.65 7.40 9.40
C THR A 30 -13.00 8.20 8.26
N ASP A 31 -12.46 9.38 8.53
CA ASP A 31 -11.79 10.19 7.51
C ASP A 31 -10.48 9.54 7.05
N LEU A 32 -9.69 8.98 7.98
CA LEU A 32 -8.45 8.27 7.68
C LEU A 32 -8.70 7.01 6.85
N PHE A 33 -9.71 6.22 7.20
CA PHE A 33 -10.10 5.05 6.43
C PHE A 33 -10.57 5.39 5.03
N LYS A 34 -11.31 6.50 4.85
CA LYS A 34 -11.71 6.96 3.51
C LYS A 34 -10.54 7.44 2.66
N LYS A 35 -9.54 8.09 3.28
CA LYS A 35 -8.33 8.57 2.58
C LYS A 35 -7.53 7.44 1.93
N THR A 36 -7.61 6.20 2.43
CA THR A 36 -6.90 5.05 1.84
C THR A 36 -7.44 4.67 0.45
N MET A 37 -8.68 5.04 0.12
CA MET A 37 -9.25 4.77 -1.21
C MET A 37 -8.70 5.71 -2.28
N GLY A 38 -8.18 6.88 -1.91
CA GLY A 38 -7.61 7.84 -2.86
C GLY A 38 -6.42 7.29 -3.65
N PRO A 39 -5.44 6.62 -3.03
CA PRO A 39 -4.39 5.89 -3.73
C PRO A 39 -4.91 4.72 -4.58
N VAL A 40 -5.91 3.98 -4.11
CA VAL A 40 -6.51 2.86 -4.85
C VAL A 40 -7.15 3.34 -6.15
N SER A 41 -7.95 4.41 -6.11
CA SER A 41 -8.52 4.99 -7.33
C SER A 41 -7.45 5.52 -8.29
N ARG A 42 -6.41 6.18 -7.77
CA ARG A 42 -5.30 6.68 -8.60
C ARG A 42 -4.55 5.58 -9.33
N VAL A 43 -4.28 4.44 -8.68
CA VAL A 43 -3.57 3.33 -9.35
C VAL A 43 -4.45 2.64 -10.40
N MET A 44 -5.76 2.57 -10.19
CA MET A 44 -6.69 2.06 -11.21
C MET A 44 -6.72 2.97 -12.45
N GLU A 45 -6.72 4.30 -12.25
CA GLU A 45 -6.62 5.29 -13.33
C GLU A 45 -5.28 5.20 -14.06
N ASP A 46 -4.16 5.12 -13.32
CA ASP A 46 -2.82 5.03 -13.91
C ASP A 46 -2.62 3.71 -14.68
N ALA A 47 -3.29 2.64 -14.29
CA ALA A 47 -3.26 1.34 -14.96
C ALA A 47 -4.25 1.21 -16.13
N ASP A 48 -5.16 2.18 -16.30
CA ASP A 48 -6.26 2.12 -17.27
C ASP A 48 -7.11 0.86 -17.16
N LEU A 49 -7.39 0.44 -15.93
CA LEU A 49 -8.18 -0.77 -15.63
C LEU A 49 -9.51 -0.42 -14.97
N SER A 50 -10.54 -1.16 -15.34
CA SER A 50 -11.79 -1.20 -14.60
C SER A 50 -11.68 -2.07 -13.35
N LYS A 51 -12.56 -1.82 -12.37
CA LYS A 51 -12.60 -2.58 -11.10
C LYS A 51 -12.83 -4.08 -11.30
N SER A 52 -13.55 -4.46 -12.36
CA SER A 52 -13.85 -5.85 -12.70
C SER A 52 -12.65 -6.61 -13.27
N GLU A 53 -11.63 -5.92 -13.75
CA GLU A 53 -10.41 -6.51 -14.30
C GLU A 53 -9.39 -6.87 -13.21
N ILE A 54 -9.66 -6.56 -11.95
CA ILE A 54 -8.82 -6.97 -10.84
C ILE A 54 -9.17 -8.41 -10.44
N ASP A 55 -8.24 -9.33 -10.68
CA ASP A 55 -8.42 -10.77 -10.43
C ASP A 55 -8.25 -11.18 -8.97
N GLU A 56 -7.39 -10.51 -8.21
CA GLU A 56 -7.09 -10.85 -6.83
C GLU A 56 -6.81 -9.60 -6.00
N ILE A 57 -7.20 -9.62 -4.73
CA ILE A 57 -6.91 -8.55 -3.77
C ILE A 57 -6.06 -9.16 -2.65
N VAL A 58 -4.78 -8.79 -2.60
CA VAL A 58 -3.87 -9.27 -1.54
C VAL A 58 -3.68 -8.18 -0.50
N LEU A 59 -3.98 -8.50 0.76
CA LEU A 59 -3.81 -7.59 1.88
C LEU A 59 -2.48 -7.84 2.59
N VAL A 60 -1.67 -6.78 2.72
CA VAL A 60 -0.36 -6.82 3.36
C VAL A 60 -0.25 -5.71 4.40
N GLY A 61 0.36 -6.01 5.55
CA GLY A 61 0.54 -5.13 6.69
C GLY A 61 -0.57 -5.27 7.75
N GLY A 62 -0.21 -5.26 9.03
CA GLY A 62 -1.12 -5.58 10.14
C GLY A 62 -2.39 -4.71 10.23
N SER A 63 -2.36 -3.46 9.78
CA SER A 63 -3.56 -2.59 9.75
C SER A 63 -4.64 -3.07 8.78
N THR A 64 -4.31 -3.94 7.82
CA THR A 64 -5.30 -4.58 6.93
C THR A 64 -6.18 -5.60 7.66
N ARG A 65 -5.85 -5.98 8.90
CA ARG A 65 -6.68 -6.82 9.77
C ARG A 65 -7.92 -6.07 10.30
N ILE A 66 -7.96 -4.74 10.17
CA ILE A 66 -9.09 -3.92 10.61
C ILE A 66 -10.32 -4.24 9.73
N PRO A 67 -11.45 -4.70 10.31
CA PRO A 67 -12.64 -5.08 9.53
C PRO A 67 -13.17 -3.97 8.61
N LYS A 68 -13.09 -2.71 9.06
CA LYS A 68 -13.53 -1.57 8.25
C LYS A 68 -12.68 -1.38 6.99
N VAL A 69 -11.37 -1.63 7.05
CA VAL A 69 -10.47 -1.54 5.89
C VAL A 69 -10.80 -2.63 4.88
N GLN A 70 -11.02 -3.87 5.35
CA GLN A 70 -11.41 -5.00 4.50
C GLN A 70 -12.78 -4.78 3.83
N SER A 71 -13.74 -4.25 4.59
CA SER A 71 -15.06 -3.91 4.07
C SER A 71 -14.98 -2.82 2.99
N LEU A 72 -14.20 -1.76 3.21
CA LEU A 72 -14.06 -0.67 2.24
C LEU A 72 -13.44 -1.13 0.92
N ILE A 73 -12.39 -1.96 0.99
CA ILE A 73 -11.74 -2.45 -0.23
C ILE A 73 -12.62 -3.47 -0.98
N SER A 74 -13.30 -4.37 -0.26
CA SER A 74 -14.24 -5.32 -0.86
C SER A 74 -15.41 -4.59 -1.53
N GLU A 75 -16.01 -3.60 -0.85
CA GLU A 75 -17.07 -2.76 -1.41
C GLU A 75 -16.60 -1.99 -2.66
N TYR A 76 -15.38 -1.43 -2.62
CA TYR A 76 -14.80 -0.72 -3.76
C TYR A 76 -14.71 -1.60 -5.01
N PHE A 77 -14.39 -2.88 -4.84
CA PHE A 77 -14.29 -3.88 -5.92
C PHE A 77 -15.57 -4.73 -6.10
N GLY A 78 -16.73 -4.23 -5.69
CA GLY A 78 -18.02 -4.89 -5.97
C GLY A 78 -18.29 -6.14 -5.15
N GLY A 79 -17.76 -6.21 -3.92
CA GLY A 79 -17.91 -7.35 -3.02
C GLY A 79 -16.87 -8.45 -3.22
N LYS A 80 -15.79 -8.17 -3.97
CA LYS A 80 -14.69 -9.11 -4.16
C LYS A 80 -13.93 -9.32 -2.85
N GLU A 81 -13.88 -10.56 -2.39
CA GLU A 81 -13.21 -10.92 -1.14
C GLU A 81 -11.68 -10.92 -1.31
N PRO A 82 -10.92 -10.34 -0.35
CA PRO A 82 -9.47 -10.44 -0.35
C PRO A 82 -8.96 -11.87 -0.15
N SER A 83 -7.84 -12.17 -0.79
CA SER A 83 -7.14 -13.44 -0.66
C SER A 83 -6.65 -13.65 0.77
N LYS A 84 -6.82 -14.89 1.27
CA LYS A 84 -6.46 -15.31 2.63
C LYS A 84 -5.23 -16.21 2.69
N GLY A 85 -4.59 -16.46 1.54
CA GLY A 85 -3.48 -17.41 1.43
C GLY A 85 -2.14 -16.90 1.95
N ILE A 86 -2.07 -15.63 2.37
CA ILE A 86 -0.81 -14.95 2.71
C ILE A 86 -0.93 -14.31 4.10
N ASN A 87 0.09 -14.52 4.94
CA ASN A 87 0.18 -13.83 6.22
C ASN A 87 0.57 -12.36 5.98
N PRO A 88 -0.30 -11.38 6.35
CA PRO A 88 -0.06 -9.98 6.04
C PRO A 88 1.18 -9.39 6.72
N ASP A 89 1.63 -9.97 7.84
CA ASP A 89 2.77 -9.46 8.60
C ASP A 89 4.12 -9.98 8.06
N GLU A 90 4.09 -11.08 7.30
CA GLU A 90 5.29 -11.77 6.81
C GLU A 90 5.47 -11.67 5.29
N ALA A 91 4.41 -11.33 4.55
CA ALA A 91 4.40 -11.33 3.08
C ALA A 91 5.58 -10.56 2.46
N VAL A 92 5.90 -9.39 3.00
CA VAL A 92 7.00 -8.54 2.51
C VAL A 92 8.35 -9.21 2.75
N ALA A 93 8.57 -9.72 3.96
CA ALA A 93 9.82 -10.40 4.32
C ALA A 93 10.00 -11.69 3.51
N TYR A 94 8.92 -12.43 3.28
CA TYR A 94 8.91 -13.62 2.44
C TYR A 94 9.33 -13.30 1.01
N GLY A 95 8.69 -12.32 0.36
CA GLY A 95 9.05 -11.90 -0.99
C GLY A 95 10.49 -11.39 -1.10
N ALA A 96 10.96 -10.65 -0.10
CA ALA A 96 12.35 -10.20 -0.03
C ALA A 96 13.35 -11.35 0.11
N ALA A 97 13.02 -12.38 0.92
CA ALA A 97 13.86 -13.57 1.07
C ALA A 97 13.93 -14.39 -0.23
N VAL A 98 12.81 -14.55 -0.93
CA VAL A 98 12.78 -15.18 -2.27
C VAL A 98 13.69 -14.43 -3.24
N GLN A 99 13.57 -13.10 -3.31
CA GLN A 99 14.44 -12.29 -4.18
C GLN A 99 15.91 -12.35 -3.76
N GLY A 100 16.20 -12.39 -2.46
CA GLY A 100 17.55 -12.58 -1.94
C GLY A 100 18.16 -13.91 -2.37
N GLY A 101 17.39 -15.00 -2.30
CA GLY A 101 17.82 -16.33 -2.76
C GLY A 101 18.09 -16.39 -4.27
N ILE A 102 17.30 -15.68 -5.08
CA ILE A 102 17.55 -15.54 -6.52
C ILE A 102 18.88 -14.81 -6.76
N LEU A 103 19.11 -13.69 -6.08
CA LEU A 103 20.31 -12.88 -6.25
C LEU A 103 21.58 -13.55 -5.70
N SER A 104 21.46 -14.44 -4.70
CA SER A 104 22.59 -15.24 -4.19
C SER A 104 22.90 -16.47 -5.04
N GLY A 105 22.02 -16.82 -6.00
CA GLY A 105 22.14 -18.04 -6.81
C GLY A 105 21.66 -19.30 -6.11
N GLU A 106 20.99 -19.20 -4.96
CA GLU A 106 20.48 -20.32 -4.16
C GLU A 106 19.00 -20.65 -4.44
N GLY A 107 18.32 -19.87 -5.29
CA GLY A 107 16.87 -19.97 -5.53
C GLY A 107 16.37 -21.25 -6.23
N GLY A 108 17.26 -22.06 -6.80
CA GLY A 108 16.92 -23.31 -7.49
C GLY A 108 16.01 -23.12 -8.71
N ASP A 109 15.49 -24.23 -9.25
CA ASP A 109 14.68 -24.22 -10.48
C ASP A 109 13.36 -23.45 -10.30
N ALA A 110 12.76 -23.50 -9.10
CA ALA A 110 11.46 -22.91 -8.80
C ALA A 110 11.44 -21.37 -8.88
N THR A 111 12.59 -20.70 -8.78
CA THR A 111 12.69 -19.24 -8.86
C THR A 111 13.44 -18.74 -10.10
N SER A 112 13.86 -19.66 -10.98
CA SER A 112 14.70 -19.35 -12.14
C SER A 112 13.99 -18.50 -13.20
N GLU A 113 12.66 -18.56 -13.25
CA GLU A 113 11.83 -17.83 -14.23
C GLU A 113 11.22 -16.53 -13.65
N ILE A 114 11.54 -16.17 -12.40
CA ILE A 114 10.98 -14.97 -11.77
C ILE A 114 11.67 -13.73 -12.35
N LEU A 115 10.91 -12.95 -13.13
CA LEU A 115 11.30 -11.62 -13.60
C LEU A 115 10.50 -10.54 -12.87
N LEU A 116 11.22 -9.61 -12.22
CA LEU A 116 10.60 -8.44 -11.59
C LEU A 116 10.78 -7.21 -12.46
N LEU A 117 9.67 -6.62 -12.88
CA LEU A 117 9.62 -5.31 -13.52
C LEU A 117 8.93 -4.34 -12.57
N ASP A 118 9.68 -3.32 -12.15
CA ASP A 118 9.17 -2.28 -11.25
C ASP A 118 9.13 -0.92 -11.98
N VAL A 119 8.53 0.10 -11.37
CA VAL A 119 8.30 1.41 -11.97
C VAL A 119 8.69 2.56 -11.03
N THR A 120 9.01 3.72 -11.59
CA THR A 120 9.28 4.92 -10.77
C THR A 120 7.99 5.46 -10.12
N PRO A 121 7.93 5.68 -8.79
CA PRO A 121 6.69 6.08 -8.11
C PRO A 121 6.31 7.55 -8.35
N LEU A 122 7.29 8.40 -8.66
CA LEU A 122 7.10 9.83 -8.92
C LEU A 122 7.82 10.24 -10.20
N SER A 123 7.33 11.31 -10.83
CA SER A 123 8.01 11.88 -11.99
C SER A 123 9.29 12.58 -11.55
N GLN A 124 10.39 12.29 -12.23
CA GLN A 124 11.69 12.91 -12.01
C GLN A 124 11.93 13.94 -13.11
N GLY A 125 12.40 15.12 -12.74
CA GLY A 125 12.54 16.24 -13.65
C GLY A 125 13.45 17.31 -13.06
N ILE A 126 13.71 18.34 -13.85
CA ILE A 126 14.49 19.51 -13.42
C ILE A 126 13.66 20.76 -13.53
N GLU A 127 14.02 21.78 -12.77
CA GLU A 127 13.47 23.12 -12.93
C GLU A 127 14.03 23.77 -14.20
N THR A 128 13.15 24.43 -14.94
CA THR A 128 13.48 25.21 -16.14
C THR A 128 13.11 26.67 -15.94
N VAL A 129 13.59 27.56 -16.83
CA VAL A 129 13.35 29.01 -16.74
C VAL A 129 11.86 29.29 -16.54
N GLY A 130 11.54 30.16 -15.57
CA GLY A 130 10.16 30.44 -15.16
C GLY A 130 9.66 29.61 -13.97
N GLY A 131 10.54 28.83 -13.33
CA GLY A 131 10.21 28.08 -12.11
C GLY A 131 9.34 26.84 -12.35
N VAL A 132 9.28 26.37 -13.60
CA VAL A 132 8.44 25.23 -14.00
C VAL A 132 9.28 23.97 -14.04
N MET A 133 8.79 22.90 -13.40
CA MET A 133 9.40 21.57 -13.47
C MET A 133 9.13 20.93 -14.84
N THR A 134 10.20 20.67 -15.60
CA THR A 134 10.16 19.84 -16.79
C THR A 134 10.46 18.39 -16.40
N LYS A 135 9.47 17.50 -16.60
CA LYS A 135 9.59 16.06 -16.31
C LYS A 135 10.47 15.38 -17.37
N LEU A 136 11.45 14.61 -16.92
CA LEU A 136 12.36 13.81 -17.76
C LEU A 136 11.95 12.34 -17.77
N ILE A 137 11.63 11.79 -16.59
CA ILE A 137 11.15 10.43 -16.39
C ILE A 137 9.78 10.54 -15.71
N ASN A 138 8.73 10.04 -16.35
CA ASN A 138 7.37 10.12 -15.80
C ASN A 138 7.16 9.07 -14.70
N ARG A 139 6.24 9.33 -13.76
CA ARG A 139 5.77 8.29 -12.83
C ARG A 139 5.24 7.10 -13.65
N GLY A 140 5.40 5.88 -13.14
CA GLY A 140 5.02 4.66 -13.85
C GLY A 140 6.01 4.21 -14.93
N THR A 141 7.15 4.90 -15.14
CA THR A 141 8.18 4.42 -16.08
C THR A 141 8.88 3.19 -15.53
N THR A 142 8.93 2.09 -16.31
CA THR A 142 9.64 0.85 -15.95
C THR A 142 11.12 1.09 -15.68
N ILE A 143 11.67 0.45 -14.65
CA ILE A 143 13.10 0.46 -14.33
C ILE A 143 13.77 -0.85 -14.77
N PRO A 144 15.05 -0.82 -15.19
CA PRO A 144 15.93 0.34 -15.31
C PRO A 144 15.59 1.24 -16.51
N THR A 145 15.79 2.56 -16.39
CA THR A 145 15.53 3.53 -17.46
C THR A 145 16.58 4.65 -17.51
N LYS A 146 16.77 5.24 -18.70
CA LYS A 146 17.63 6.42 -18.93
C LYS A 146 16.92 7.37 -19.89
N LYS A 147 16.90 8.66 -19.54
CA LYS A 147 16.38 9.74 -20.37
C LYS A 147 17.42 10.86 -20.48
N SER A 148 17.50 11.49 -21.64
CA SER A 148 18.36 12.64 -21.87
C SER A 148 17.59 13.68 -22.70
N GLN A 149 17.68 14.94 -22.30
CA GLN A 149 17.07 16.07 -22.97
C GLN A 149 18.06 17.24 -22.93
N THR A 150 18.29 17.88 -24.07
CA THR A 150 19.18 19.03 -24.19
C THR A 150 18.38 20.31 -23.98
N PHE A 151 18.93 21.22 -23.16
CA PHE A 151 18.39 22.55 -22.91
C PHE A 151 19.33 23.59 -23.54
N SER A 152 18.77 24.64 -24.13
CA SER A 152 19.51 25.76 -24.71
C SER A 152 19.23 27.04 -23.92
N THR A 153 20.24 27.90 -23.83
CA THR A 153 20.15 29.27 -23.29
C THR A 153 19.80 30.28 -24.36
#